data_AF-A0AAE1H4W5-F1
#
_entry.id   AF-A0AAE1H4W5-F1
#
_cell.length_a   1.000
_cell.length_b   1.000
_cell.length_c   1.000
_cell.angle_alpha   90.00
_cell.angle_beta   90.00
_cell.angle_gamma   90.00
#
_symmetry.space_group_name_H-M   'P 1'
#
loop_
_entity.id
_entity.type
_entity.pdbx_description
1 polymer ?
#
loop_
_entity_poly.entity_id
_entity_poly.type
_entity_poly.pdbx_seq_one_letter_code
_entity_poly.pdbx_strand_id
1 'polypeptide(L)'
;MTASVHRGADTVMYSQIQPWSQCGAPPCMEKVVGPVIPDRIASYYQTPRPHPWRPTLGYENVEVVPMPSLPVTNALVDPCYTPCGMATEPLRFPNLVTGNARNPQHAARAALYTRYTPFEWANSSLNQYNEADTNRNFSERLRCEAMRVMKETEEKTAVAQRESGRRLGERITDTTFWRNEVATELENMLAETSRLQDTRRALEKAIQDCEPPLHIAQENLYHREGRQGIDLVHDQVGANVPERRAL
;
A
#
# COMPACT_ATOMS: atom_id res chain seq x y z
N MET A 1 21.01 16.04 -50.92
CA MET A 1 21.39 16.34 -49.53
C MET A 1 20.21 17.00 -48.85
N THR A 2 19.43 16.24 -48.09
CA THR A 2 18.34 16.75 -47.24
C THR A 2 18.46 15.99 -45.92
N ALA A 3 19.13 16.63 -44.96
CA ALA A 3 19.39 16.06 -43.65
C ALA A 3 18.13 16.15 -42.80
N SER A 4 17.56 15.00 -42.45
CA SER A 4 16.42 14.89 -41.53
C SER A 4 16.97 14.85 -40.10
N VAL A 5 16.83 15.96 -39.37
CA VAL A 5 17.21 16.09 -37.96
C VAL A 5 16.29 15.20 -37.13
N HIS A 6 16.83 14.09 -36.62
CA HIS A 6 16.17 13.22 -35.68
C HIS A 6 16.06 13.95 -34.34
N ARG A 7 14.85 14.41 -33.97
CA ARG A 7 14.54 14.85 -32.62
C ARG A 7 14.61 13.63 -31.70
N GLY A 8 15.59 13.62 -30.79
CA GLY A 8 15.67 12.64 -29.72
C GLY A 8 14.38 12.65 -28.90
N ALA A 9 13.84 11.46 -28.66
CA ALA A 9 12.77 11.28 -27.69
C ALA A 9 13.35 11.52 -26.30
N ASP A 10 12.89 12.58 -25.63
CA ASP A 10 13.21 12.83 -24.24
C ASP A 10 12.68 11.68 -23.38
N THR A 11 13.60 10.90 -22.81
CA THR A 11 13.29 9.84 -21.85
C THR A 11 12.63 10.46 -20.61
N VAL A 12 11.32 10.25 -20.44
CA VAL A 12 10.58 10.67 -19.26
C VAL A 12 10.99 9.79 -18.08
N MET A 13 11.87 10.32 -17.22
CA MET A 13 12.19 9.71 -15.93
C MET A 13 11.09 10.07 -14.94
N TYR A 14 10.17 9.13 -14.66
CA TYR A 14 9.20 9.28 -13.58
C TYR A 14 9.93 9.16 -12.23
N SER A 15 10.14 10.28 -11.53
CA SER A 15 10.57 10.28 -10.12
C SER A 15 9.46 10.63 -9.13
N GLN A 16 8.21 10.74 -9.57
CA GLN A 16 7.11 11.08 -8.69
C GLN A 16 6.38 9.82 -8.22
N ILE A 17 6.73 9.37 -7.01
CA ILE A 17 5.88 8.45 -6.25
C ILE A 17 4.51 9.12 -6.14
N GLN A 18 3.49 8.46 -6.68
CA GLN A 18 2.10 8.94 -6.67
C GLN A 18 1.70 9.30 -5.23
N PRO A 19 1.03 10.44 -4.99
CA PRO A 19 0.52 10.75 -3.66
C PRO A 19 -0.48 9.67 -3.24
N TRP A 20 -0.33 9.15 -2.01
CA TRP A 20 -1.16 8.07 -1.48
C TRP A 20 -2.65 8.47 -1.31
N SER A 21 -2.97 9.74 -1.51
CA SER A 21 -4.28 10.34 -1.33
C SER A 21 -4.69 11.12 -2.58
N GLN A 22 -5.90 10.84 -3.08
CA GLN A 22 -6.56 11.58 -4.15
C GLN A 22 -7.41 12.76 -3.64
N CYS A 23 -7.37 13.05 -2.34
CA CYS A 23 -7.99 14.26 -1.81
C CYS A 23 -7.17 15.45 -2.32
N GLY A 24 -7.81 16.40 -3.01
CA GLY A 24 -7.20 17.60 -3.60
C GLY A 24 -6.61 18.57 -2.57
N ALA A 25 -5.65 18.11 -1.79
CA ALA A 25 -4.82 18.95 -0.95
C ALA A 25 -3.83 19.68 -1.88
N PRO A 26 -3.79 21.03 -1.84
CA PRO A 26 -2.79 21.76 -2.59
C PRO A 26 -1.39 21.33 -2.14
N PRO A 27 -0.45 21.08 -3.08
CA PRO A 27 0.91 20.69 -2.73
C PRO A 27 1.57 21.76 -1.86
N CYS A 28 2.32 21.34 -0.83
CA CYS A 28 3.00 22.23 0.11
C CYS A 28 4.18 23.03 -0.47
N MET A 29 4.40 22.95 -1.79
CA MET A 29 5.35 23.77 -2.54
C MET A 29 4.70 24.29 -3.82
N GLU A 30 4.83 25.59 -4.04
CA GLU A 30 4.35 26.29 -5.22
C GLU A 30 5.27 26.01 -6.43
N LYS A 31 4.67 25.77 -7.61
CA LYS A 31 5.43 25.51 -8.85
C LYS A 31 5.93 26.81 -9.47
N VAL A 32 7.23 26.89 -9.74
CA VAL A 32 7.88 28.11 -10.24
C VAL A 32 7.92 28.21 -11.78
N VAL A 33 7.86 27.10 -12.55
CA VAL A 33 7.83 27.14 -14.05
C VAL A 33 7.06 25.94 -14.64
N GLY A 34 6.26 26.18 -15.68
CA GLY A 34 5.58 25.16 -16.52
C GLY A 34 4.12 25.52 -16.85
N PRO A 35 3.49 24.92 -17.88
CA PRO A 35 2.09 25.16 -18.19
C PRO A 35 1.18 24.67 -17.05
N VAL A 36 0.16 25.47 -16.75
CA VAL A 36 -0.82 25.21 -15.68
C VAL A 36 -1.56 23.92 -16.00
N ILE A 37 -1.45 22.92 -15.12
CA ILE A 37 -2.23 21.68 -15.23
C ILE A 37 -3.63 22.01 -14.68
N PRO A 38 -4.71 21.81 -15.43
CA PRO A 38 -6.07 22.04 -14.92
C PRO A 38 -6.34 21.13 -13.71
N ASP A 39 -6.94 21.69 -12.67
CA ASP A 39 -7.44 20.90 -11.55
C ASP A 39 -8.42 19.84 -12.07
N ARG A 40 -8.10 18.57 -11.86
CA ARG A 40 -9.06 17.48 -12.11
C ARG A 40 -10.15 17.58 -11.06
N ILE A 41 -11.26 18.23 -11.41
CA ILE A 41 -12.53 18.07 -10.69
C ILE A 41 -13.04 16.66 -11.02
N ALA A 42 -12.62 15.65 -10.26
CA ALA A 42 -13.18 14.32 -10.38
C ALA A 42 -14.58 14.31 -9.74
N SER A 43 -15.53 13.58 -10.31
CA SER A 43 -16.88 13.44 -9.74
C SER A 43 -16.84 12.47 -8.54
N TYR A 44 -16.49 12.98 -7.36
CA TYR A 44 -16.14 12.16 -6.19
C TYR A 44 -17.33 11.73 -5.31
N TYR A 45 -18.29 10.91 -5.78
CA TYR A 45 -19.27 10.28 -4.85
C TYR A 45 -19.81 8.90 -5.23
N GLN A 46 -19.16 8.13 -6.10
CA GLN A 46 -19.61 6.76 -6.39
C GLN A 46 -18.55 5.73 -6.03
N THR A 47 -18.57 5.30 -4.76
CA THR A 47 -17.98 4.01 -4.36
C THR A 47 -19.07 2.94 -4.42
N PRO A 48 -18.94 1.91 -5.29
CA PRO A 48 -20.02 0.94 -5.53
C PRO A 48 -20.26 -0.07 -4.39
N ARG A 49 -19.52 -0.01 -3.27
CA ARG A 49 -19.73 -0.89 -2.11
C ARG A 49 -19.65 -0.11 -0.79
N PRO A 50 -20.72 -0.05 0.02
CA PRO A 50 -20.69 0.59 1.33
C PRO A 50 -19.87 -0.23 2.33
N HIS A 51 -19.01 0.44 3.11
CA HIS A 51 -18.25 -0.21 4.18
C HIS A 51 -19.12 -0.46 5.43
N PRO A 52 -18.90 -1.56 6.19
CA PRO A 52 -19.81 -2.03 7.24
C PRO A 52 -20.03 -1.09 8.43
N TRP A 53 -19.10 -0.18 8.72
CA TRP A 53 -19.14 0.68 9.91
C TRP A 53 -19.55 2.13 9.62
N ARG A 54 -20.01 2.43 8.39
CA ARG A 54 -20.52 3.75 8.03
C ARG A 54 -22.05 3.72 8.07
N PRO A 55 -22.72 4.46 8.98
CA PRO A 55 -24.16 4.65 8.87
C PRO A 55 -24.49 5.24 7.49
N THR A 56 -25.30 4.53 6.72
CA THR A 56 -25.97 5.08 5.52
C THR A 56 -27.05 6.05 5.99
N LEU A 57 -26.64 7.23 6.45
CA LEU A 57 -27.50 8.39 6.28
C LEU A 57 -27.42 8.72 4.79
N GLY A 58 -28.46 8.29 4.07
CA GLY A 58 -28.71 8.77 2.73
C GLY A 58 -28.71 10.28 2.78
N TYR A 59 -27.75 10.90 2.12
CA TYR A 59 -27.93 12.27 1.68
C TYR A 59 -28.98 12.18 0.57
N GLU A 60 -30.26 12.17 0.97
CA GLU A 60 -31.28 12.73 0.09
C GLU A 60 -30.85 14.18 -0.12
N ASN A 61 -30.68 14.58 -1.38
CA ASN A 61 -30.51 15.98 -1.68
C ASN A 61 -31.76 16.67 -1.16
N VAL A 62 -31.68 17.27 0.02
CA VAL A 62 -32.74 18.15 0.51
C VAL A 62 -32.71 19.31 -0.45
N GLU A 63 -33.61 19.31 -1.44
CA GLU A 63 -33.93 20.51 -2.18
C GLU A 63 -34.33 21.55 -1.13
N VAL A 64 -33.45 22.54 -0.93
CA VAL A 64 -33.72 23.64 -0.04
C VAL A 64 -34.78 24.48 -0.74
N VAL A 65 -36.05 24.15 -0.53
CA VAL A 65 -37.17 24.99 -0.94
C VAL A 65 -37.08 26.24 -0.07
N PRO A 66 -36.80 27.43 -0.64
CA PRO A 66 -36.77 28.65 0.14
C PRO A 66 -38.16 28.88 0.73
N MET A 67 -38.24 28.99 2.07
CA MET A 67 -39.50 29.31 2.73
C MET A 67 -40.04 30.62 2.15
N PRO A 68 -41.31 30.67 1.70
CA PRO A 68 -41.90 31.92 1.26
C PRO A 68 -41.88 32.91 2.42
N SER A 69 -41.47 34.15 2.14
CA SER A 69 -41.46 35.23 3.12
C SER A 69 -42.91 35.57 3.48
N LEU A 70 -43.40 34.98 4.56
CA LEU A 70 -44.70 35.33 5.11
C LEU A 70 -44.56 36.64 5.92
N PRO A 71 -45.47 37.61 5.74
CA PRO A 71 -45.44 38.84 6.51
C PRO A 71 -45.70 38.54 7.99
N VAL A 72 -44.89 39.14 8.87
CA VAL A 72 -45.07 39.07 10.33
C VAL A 72 -46.35 39.82 10.69
N THR A 73 -47.44 39.08 10.77
CA THR A 73 -48.70 39.53 11.37
C THR A 73 -49.04 38.57 12.50
N ASN A 74 -49.68 39.08 13.56
CA ASN A 74 -50.07 38.33 14.76
C ASN A 74 -51.18 37.27 14.50
N ALA A 75 -51.27 36.73 13.29
CA ALA A 75 -52.15 35.63 12.96
C ALA A 75 -51.49 34.33 13.42
N LEU A 76 -52.21 33.59 14.27
CA LEU A 76 -51.87 32.25 14.72
C LEU A 76 -51.49 31.39 13.52
N VAL A 77 -50.21 31.04 13.42
CA VAL A 77 -49.71 30.12 12.40
C VAL A 77 -50.22 28.74 12.79
N ASP A 78 -51.23 28.25 12.11
CA ASP A 78 -51.66 26.86 12.26
C ASP A 78 -50.57 25.97 11.63
N PRO A 79 -49.90 25.07 12.37
CA PRO A 79 -48.82 24.27 11.83
C PRO A 79 -49.37 23.34 10.75
N CYS A 80 -49.10 23.64 9.48
CA CYS A 80 -49.63 22.91 8.33
C CYS A 80 -49.05 21.50 8.14
N TYR A 81 -48.41 20.91 9.15
CA TYR A 81 -47.88 19.55 9.13
C TYR A 81 -48.02 18.88 10.51
N THR A 82 -49.25 18.66 10.96
CA THR A 82 -49.54 17.72 12.05
C THR A 82 -50.12 16.43 11.45
N PRO A 83 -49.41 15.30 11.51
CA PRO A 83 -49.94 14.01 11.08
C PRO A 83 -51.22 13.68 11.86
N CYS A 84 -52.23 13.14 11.16
CA CYS A 84 -53.53 12.84 11.75
C CYS A 84 -53.39 11.92 12.98
N GLY A 85 -53.82 12.39 14.15
CA GLY A 85 -53.82 11.61 15.40
C GLY A 85 -52.78 12.04 16.44
N MET A 86 -51.88 12.99 16.14
CA MET A 86 -51.03 13.65 17.14
C MET A 86 -51.46 15.10 17.35
N ALA A 87 -52.68 15.30 17.86
CA ALA A 87 -53.07 16.59 18.42
C ALA A 87 -52.44 16.72 19.81
N THR A 88 -51.14 17.06 19.87
CA THR A 88 -50.64 17.68 21.09
C THR A 88 -51.21 19.08 21.10
N GLU A 89 -52.15 19.34 22.02
CA GLU A 89 -52.63 20.70 22.32
C GLU A 89 -51.44 21.67 22.24
N PRO A 90 -51.51 22.72 21.41
CA PRO A 90 -50.42 23.68 21.29
C PRO A 90 -50.01 24.13 22.69
N LEU A 91 -48.72 24.03 23.03
CA LEU A 91 -48.20 24.46 24.32
C LEU A 91 -48.57 25.93 24.54
N ARG A 92 -49.69 26.16 25.22
CA ARG A 92 -50.21 27.48 25.51
C ARG A 92 -49.41 28.01 26.67
N PHE A 93 -48.34 28.74 26.37
CA PHE A 93 -47.64 29.52 27.37
C PHE A 93 -48.67 30.40 28.07
N PRO A 94 -48.80 30.31 29.41
CA PRO A 94 -49.78 31.10 30.14
C PRO A 94 -49.50 32.57 29.81
N ASN A 95 -50.48 33.27 29.25
CA ASN A 95 -50.33 34.68 28.94
C ASN A 95 -50.19 35.43 30.28
N LEU A 96 -48.98 35.89 30.63
CA LEU A 96 -48.71 36.48 31.95
C LEU A 96 -49.58 37.73 32.25
N VAL A 97 -50.17 38.34 31.22
CA VAL A 97 -50.98 39.56 31.35
C VAL A 97 -52.48 39.26 31.44
N THR A 98 -52.97 38.16 30.87
CA THR A 98 -54.42 37.83 30.82
C THR A 98 -54.79 36.43 31.32
N GLY A 99 -53.82 35.59 31.65
CA GLY A 99 -53.99 34.17 32.00
C GLY A 99 -54.04 33.85 33.50
N ASN A 100 -54.02 34.86 34.37
CA ASN A 100 -54.21 34.65 35.80
C ASN A 100 -55.71 34.65 36.13
N ALA A 101 -56.36 33.50 36.02
CA ALA A 101 -57.69 33.29 36.59
C ALA A 101 -57.72 33.40 38.13
N ARG A 102 -56.55 33.59 38.77
CA ARG A 102 -56.38 33.91 40.18
C ARG A 102 -55.78 35.31 40.33
N ASN A 103 -56.31 36.06 41.29
CA ASN A 103 -55.85 37.39 41.72
C ASN A 103 -54.32 37.58 41.51
N PRO A 104 -53.86 38.65 40.82
CA PRO A 104 -52.43 38.93 40.60
C PRO A 104 -51.56 38.82 41.86
N GLN A 105 -52.14 39.12 43.03
CA GLN A 105 -51.48 38.99 44.32
C GLN A 105 -51.15 37.53 44.70
N HIS A 106 -51.97 36.57 44.29
CA HIS A 106 -51.75 35.14 44.52
C HIS A 106 -50.60 34.60 43.67
N ALA A 107 -50.51 35.01 42.41
CA ALA A 107 -49.40 34.64 41.54
C ALA A 107 -48.09 35.31 42.00
N ALA A 108 -48.13 36.59 42.40
CA ALA A 108 -46.99 37.26 42.99
C ALA A 108 -46.51 36.57 44.28
N ARG A 109 -47.45 36.16 45.16
CA ARG A 109 -47.13 35.38 46.37
C ARG A 109 -46.54 34.01 46.06
N ALA A 110 -47.12 33.25 45.12
CA ALA A 110 -46.58 31.96 44.72
C ALA A 110 -45.17 32.10 44.13
N ALA A 111 -44.92 33.13 43.33
CA ALA A 111 -43.60 33.43 42.77
C ALA A 111 -42.55 33.75 43.84
N LEU A 112 -42.92 34.24 45.03
CA LEU A 112 -41.98 34.46 46.14
C LEU A 112 -41.49 33.14 46.74
N TYR A 113 -42.31 32.09 46.73
CA TYR A 113 -41.95 30.75 47.23
C TYR A 113 -41.23 29.87 46.20
N THR A 114 -41.15 30.31 44.93
CA THR A 114 -40.41 29.63 43.86
C THR A 114 -39.13 30.38 43.44
N ARG A 115 -38.78 31.46 44.13
CA ARG A 115 -37.58 32.26 43.85
C ARG A 115 -36.44 31.81 44.74
N TYR A 116 -35.28 31.63 44.13
CA TYR A 116 -34.04 31.38 44.86
C TYR A 116 -33.68 32.57 45.75
N THR A 117 -33.18 32.25 46.93
CA THR A 117 -32.58 33.26 47.80
C THR A 117 -31.25 33.75 47.20
N PRO A 118 -30.80 34.98 47.51
CA PRO A 118 -29.48 35.45 47.07
C PRO A 118 -28.34 34.52 47.47
N PHE A 119 -28.47 33.84 48.62
CA PHE A 119 -27.51 32.85 49.09
C PHE A 119 -27.48 31.60 48.20
N GLU A 120 -28.64 31.03 47.84
CA GLU A 120 -28.72 29.89 46.92
C GLU A 120 -28.18 30.24 45.53
N TRP A 121 -28.46 31.44 45.04
CA TRP A 121 -27.90 31.94 43.79
C TRP A 121 -26.37 32.07 43.86
N ALA A 122 -25.83 32.65 44.94
CA ALA A 122 -24.39 32.79 45.13
C ALA A 122 -23.69 31.42 45.23
N ASN A 123 -24.28 30.48 45.97
CA ASN A 123 -23.77 29.11 46.09
C ASN A 123 -23.82 28.36 44.76
N SER A 124 -24.92 28.47 44.01
CA SER A 124 -25.02 27.89 42.66
C SER A 124 -24.00 28.48 41.70
N SER A 125 -23.80 29.80 41.74
CA SER A 125 -22.81 30.49 40.90
C SER A 125 -21.39 30.04 41.24
N LEU A 126 -21.06 29.88 42.53
CA LEU A 126 -19.77 29.36 42.98
C LEU A 126 -19.56 27.91 42.53
N ASN A 127 -20.58 27.06 42.66
CA ASN A 127 -20.51 25.67 42.20
C ASN A 127 -20.30 25.59 40.68
N GLN A 128 -21.04 26.38 39.90
CA GLN A 128 -20.87 26.45 38.44
C GLN A 128 -19.48 26.94 38.06
N TYR A 129 -18.93 27.92 38.80
CA TYR A 129 -17.56 28.39 38.59
C TYR A 129 -16.54 27.27 38.84
N ASN A 130 -16.65 26.57 39.97
CA ASN A 130 -15.75 25.46 40.30
C ASN A 130 -15.86 24.31 39.29
N GLU A 131 -17.07 23.98 38.84
CA GLU A 131 -17.28 22.98 37.80
C GLU A 131 -16.68 23.41 36.46
N ALA A 132 -16.86 24.66 36.05
CA ALA A 132 -16.26 25.20 34.84
C ALA A 132 -14.72 25.17 34.91
N ASP A 133 -14.14 25.54 36.05
CA ASP A 133 -12.69 25.51 36.26
C ASP A 133 -12.13 24.08 36.23
N THR A 134 -12.77 23.14 36.91
CA THR A 134 -12.36 21.71 36.88
C THR A 134 -12.48 21.11 35.48
N ASN A 135 -13.56 21.42 34.74
CA ASN A 135 -13.75 20.95 33.37
C ASN A 135 -12.73 21.57 32.40
N ARG A 136 -12.36 22.85 32.61
CA ARG A 136 -11.28 23.49 31.86
C ARG A 136 -9.95 22.77 32.09
N ASN A 137 -9.57 22.54 33.34
CA ASN A 137 -8.34 21.82 33.70
C ASN A 137 -8.31 20.41 33.09
N PHE A 138 -9.43 19.68 33.14
CA PHE A 138 -9.54 18.37 32.52
C PHE A 138 -9.38 18.43 31.00
N SER A 139 -10.03 19.39 30.35
CA SER A 139 -9.94 19.59 28.90
C SER A 139 -8.53 19.92 28.45
N GLU A 140 -7.82 20.79 29.18
CA GLU A 140 -6.43 21.14 28.89
C GLU A 140 -5.52 19.91 29.01
N ARG A 141 -5.65 19.13 30.09
CA ARG A 141 -4.90 17.87 30.26
C ARG A 141 -5.19 16.86 29.15
N LEU A 142 -6.46 16.70 28.78
CA LEU A 142 -6.86 15.76 27.73
C LEU A 142 -6.23 16.14 26.38
N ARG A 143 -6.20 17.44 26.04
CA ARG A 143 -5.54 17.92 24.81
C ARG A 143 -4.03 17.65 24.85
N CYS A 144 -3.38 17.89 25.98
CA CYS A 144 -1.95 17.57 26.15
C CYS A 144 -1.67 16.07 25.96
N GLU A 145 -2.46 15.19 26.58
CA GLU A 145 -2.31 13.75 26.42
C GLU A 145 -2.60 13.28 24.99
N ALA A 146 -3.62 13.83 24.34
CA ALA A 146 -3.91 13.52 22.94
C ALA A 146 -2.73 13.88 22.03
N MET A 147 -2.15 15.07 22.19
CA MET A 147 -0.95 15.48 21.44
C MET A 147 0.25 14.57 21.73
N ARG A 148 0.46 14.19 23.01
CA ARG A 148 1.54 13.28 23.40
C ARG A 148 1.41 11.92 22.70
N VAL A 149 0.21 11.32 22.74
CA VAL A 149 -0.06 10.03 22.11
C VAL A 149 0.08 10.10 20.59
N MET A 150 -0.39 11.18 19.96
CA MET A 150 -0.20 11.39 18.52
C MET A 150 1.28 11.40 18.14
N LYS A 151 2.10 12.19 18.86
CA LYS A 151 3.54 12.28 18.61
C LYS A 151 4.25 10.95 18.85
N GLU A 152 3.93 10.26 19.94
CA GLU A 152 4.49 8.95 20.26
C GLU A 152 4.16 7.92 19.16
N THR A 153 2.93 7.96 18.65
CA THR A 153 2.48 7.06 17.57
C THR A 153 3.18 7.40 16.25
N GLU A 154 3.31 8.68 15.93
CA GLU A 154 4.04 9.15 14.74
C GLU A 154 5.50 8.70 14.78
N GLU A 155 6.19 8.90 15.91
CA GLU A 155 7.58 8.49 16.09
C GLU A 155 7.75 6.97 15.94
N LYS A 156 6.91 6.18 16.62
CA LYS A 156 6.92 4.71 16.48
C LYS A 156 6.68 4.26 15.05
N THR A 157 5.73 4.89 14.36
CA THR A 157 5.40 4.56 12.98
C THR A 157 6.54 4.92 12.03
N ALA A 158 7.15 6.09 12.21
CA ALA A 158 8.29 6.54 11.41
C ALA A 158 9.50 5.61 11.58
N VAL A 159 9.82 5.21 12.82
CA VAL A 159 10.91 4.27 13.11
C VAL A 159 10.62 2.90 12.49
N ALA A 160 9.40 2.37 12.67
CA ALA A 160 9.00 1.10 12.09
C ALA A 160 9.07 1.11 10.56
N GLN A 161 8.62 2.19 9.92
CA GLN A 161 8.66 2.34 8.47
C GLN A 161 10.10 2.40 7.95
N ARG A 162 10.97 3.18 8.61
CA ARG A 162 12.39 3.27 8.26
C ARG A 162 13.08 1.92 8.38
N GLU A 163 12.84 1.21 9.47
CA GLU A 163 13.43 -0.09 9.75
C GLU A 163 12.93 -1.16 8.76
N SER A 164 11.63 -1.20 8.50
CA SER A 164 11.04 -2.06 7.47
C SER A 164 11.66 -1.78 6.10
N GLY A 165 11.76 -0.50 5.71
CA GLY A 165 12.38 -0.08 4.45
C GLY A 165 13.84 -0.53 4.33
N ARG A 166 14.62 -0.36 5.41
CA ARG A 166 16.02 -0.83 5.47
C ARG A 166 16.11 -2.34 5.27
N ARG A 167 15.34 -3.13 6.03
CA ARG A 167 15.34 -4.60 5.94
C ARG A 167 14.89 -5.10 4.58
N LEU A 168 13.92 -4.43 3.95
CA LEU A 168 13.51 -4.75 2.58
C LEU A 168 14.64 -4.45 1.58
N GLY A 169 15.33 -3.32 1.72
CA GLY A 169 16.48 -2.97 0.90
C GLY A 169 17.63 -3.98 1.00
N GLU A 170 17.95 -4.43 2.22
CA GLU A 170 18.94 -5.49 2.47
C GLU A 170 18.53 -6.80 1.79
N ARG A 171 17.30 -7.25 2.00
CA ARG A 171 16.81 -8.48 1.36
C ARG A 171 16.82 -8.41 -0.17
N ILE A 172 16.47 -7.26 -0.75
CA ILE A 172 16.53 -7.05 -2.21
C ILE A 172 17.97 -7.17 -2.69
N THR A 173 18.91 -6.59 -1.96
CA THR A 173 20.34 -6.64 -2.28
C THR A 173 20.85 -8.08 -2.22
N ASP A 174 20.58 -8.80 -1.13
CA ASP A 174 21.00 -10.19 -0.95
C ASP A 174 20.39 -11.10 -2.01
N THR A 175 19.10 -10.97 -2.27
CA THR A 175 18.40 -11.78 -3.28
C THR A 175 18.96 -11.51 -4.69
N THR A 176 19.26 -10.25 -4.99
CA THR A 176 19.87 -9.85 -6.26
C THR A 176 21.27 -10.41 -6.40
N PHE A 177 22.08 -10.34 -5.34
CA PHE A 177 23.41 -10.91 -5.28
C PHE A 177 23.38 -12.41 -5.57
N TRP A 178 22.59 -13.18 -4.82
CA TRP A 178 22.52 -14.63 -5.00
C TRP A 178 21.95 -15.05 -6.34
N ARG A 179 20.98 -14.30 -6.89
CA ARG A 179 20.48 -14.55 -8.25
C ARG A 179 21.60 -14.39 -9.28
N ASN A 180 22.40 -13.32 -9.17
CA ASN A 180 23.49 -13.07 -10.10
C ASN A 180 24.62 -14.10 -9.93
N GLU A 181 24.91 -14.52 -8.70
CA GLU A 181 25.89 -15.57 -8.41
C GLU A 181 25.49 -16.90 -9.05
N VAL A 182 24.24 -17.32 -8.86
CA VAL A 182 23.70 -18.54 -9.49
C VAL A 182 23.71 -18.47 -11.01
N ALA A 183 23.39 -17.31 -11.59
CA ALA A 183 23.46 -17.13 -13.04
C ALA A 183 24.90 -17.26 -13.56
N THR A 184 25.87 -16.68 -12.85
CA THR A 184 27.30 -16.77 -13.19
C THR A 184 27.81 -18.21 -13.10
N GLU A 185 27.47 -18.92 -12.02
CA GLU A 185 27.82 -20.33 -11.86
C GLU A 185 27.18 -21.22 -12.91
N LEU A 186 25.95 -20.93 -13.33
CA LEU A 186 25.30 -21.64 -14.43
C LEU A 186 26.06 -21.44 -15.75
N GLU A 187 26.47 -20.21 -16.07
CA GLU A 187 27.28 -19.93 -17.26
C GLU A 187 28.61 -20.67 -17.23
N ASN A 188 29.29 -20.70 -16.08
CA ASN A 188 30.53 -21.46 -15.87
C ASN A 188 30.32 -22.96 -16.10
N MET A 189 29.26 -23.55 -15.54
CA MET A 189 28.94 -24.97 -15.73
C MET A 189 28.60 -25.31 -17.18
N LEU A 190 27.88 -24.43 -17.89
CA LEU A 190 27.58 -24.62 -19.31
C LEU A 190 28.85 -24.58 -20.17
N ALA A 191 29.75 -23.63 -19.91
CA ALA A 191 31.03 -23.53 -20.59
C ALA A 191 31.90 -24.79 -20.36
N GLU A 192 31.96 -25.27 -19.12
CA GLU A 192 32.69 -26.50 -18.80
C GLU A 192 32.05 -27.73 -19.45
N THR A 193 30.72 -27.83 -19.43
CA THR A 193 30.00 -28.90 -20.12
C THR A 193 30.32 -28.92 -21.62
N SER A 194 30.39 -27.76 -22.26
CA SER A 194 30.78 -27.67 -23.68
C SER A 194 32.20 -28.19 -23.90
N ARG A 195 33.16 -27.79 -23.05
CA ARG A 195 34.55 -28.27 -23.13
C ARG A 195 34.64 -29.78 -22.96
N LEU A 196 33.92 -30.34 -22.00
CA LEU A 196 33.86 -31.78 -21.77
C LEU A 196 33.20 -32.53 -22.94
N GLN A 197 32.21 -31.93 -23.60
CA GLN A 197 31.63 -32.52 -24.81
C GLN A 197 32.64 -32.54 -25.96
N ASP A 198 33.41 -31.47 -26.15
CA ASP A 198 34.43 -31.40 -27.20
C ASP A 198 35.57 -32.41 -26.95
N THR A 199 36.04 -32.53 -25.70
CA THR A 199 37.07 -33.53 -25.35
C THR A 199 36.54 -34.95 -25.53
N ARG A 200 35.29 -35.23 -25.16
CA ARG A 200 34.65 -36.53 -25.40
C ARG A 200 34.63 -36.88 -26.88
N ARG A 201 34.20 -35.94 -27.75
CA ARG A 201 34.19 -36.14 -29.21
C ARG A 201 35.59 -36.37 -29.76
N ALA A 202 36.59 -35.64 -29.26
CA ALA A 202 37.98 -35.82 -29.66
C ALA A 202 38.51 -37.20 -29.28
N LEU A 203 38.18 -37.70 -28.08
CA LEU A 203 38.55 -39.05 -27.64
C LEU A 203 37.84 -40.14 -28.43
N GLU A 204 36.53 -40.00 -28.68
CA GLU A 204 35.76 -40.93 -29.53
C GLU A 204 36.39 -41.02 -30.93
N LYS A 205 36.78 -39.89 -31.50
CA LYS A 205 37.50 -39.84 -32.78
C LYS A 205 38.88 -40.50 -32.69
N ALA A 206 39.67 -40.20 -31.66
CA ALA A 206 40.99 -40.81 -31.51
C ALA A 206 40.90 -42.34 -31.38
N ILE A 207 39.86 -42.86 -30.72
CA ILE A 207 39.60 -44.31 -30.65
C ILE A 207 39.31 -44.87 -32.05
N GLN A 208 38.42 -44.21 -32.81
CA GLN A 208 38.12 -44.61 -34.19
C GLN A 208 39.35 -44.55 -35.10
N ASP A 209 40.20 -43.53 -34.96
CA ASP A 209 41.43 -43.37 -35.74
C ASP A 209 42.48 -44.45 -35.37
N CYS A 210 42.48 -44.97 -34.13
CA CYS A 210 43.36 -46.06 -33.69
C CYS A 210 42.92 -47.45 -34.15
N GLU A 211 41.64 -47.64 -34.49
CA GLU A 211 41.08 -48.95 -34.83
C GLU A 211 41.63 -49.53 -36.15
N PRO A 212 41.70 -48.79 -37.28
CA PRO A 212 42.30 -49.29 -38.51
C PRO A 212 43.78 -49.72 -38.41
N PRO A 213 44.71 -48.92 -37.85
CA PRO A 213 46.10 -49.36 -37.73
C PRO A 213 46.26 -50.54 -36.77
N LEU A 214 45.42 -50.64 -35.72
CA LEU A 214 45.38 -51.81 -34.86
C LEU A 214 44.93 -53.07 -35.63
N HIS A 215 43.87 -52.96 -36.44
CA HIS A 215 43.40 -54.07 -37.26
C HIS A 215 44.47 -54.55 -38.25
N ILE A 216 45.15 -53.63 -38.94
CA ILE A 216 46.27 -53.94 -39.84
C ILE A 216 47.41 -54.63 -39.09
N ALA A 217 47.77 -54.14 -37.89
CA ALA A 217 48.82 -54.76 -37.08
C ALA A 217 48.45 -56.19 -36.66
N GLN A 218 47.18 -56.43 -36.28
CA GLN A 218 46.65 -57.75 -35.94
C GLN A 218 46.68 -58.70 -37.14
N GLU A 219 46.25 -58.27 -38.33
CA GLU A 219 46.28 -59.07 -39.55
C GLU A 219 47.72 -59.44 -39.95
N ASN A 220 48.64 -58.47 -39.86
CA ASN A 220 50.06 -58.74 -40.10
C ASN A 220 50.64 -59.75 -39.11
N LEU A 221 50.28 -59.67 -37.82
CA LEU A 221 50.71 -60.64 -36.81
C LEU A 221 50.17 -62.04 -37.13
N TYR A 222 48.88 -62.16 -37.46
CA TYR A 222 48.25 -63.41 -37.85
C TYR A 222 48.96 -64.09 -39.04
N HIS A 223 49.28 -63.32 -40.10
CA HIS A 223 50.04 -63.84 -41.23
C HIS A 223 51.47 -64.25 -40.84
N ARG A 224 52.13 -63.54 -39.92
CA ARG A 224 53.48 -63.88 -39.44
C ARG A 224 53.51 -65.19 -38.65
N GLU A 225 52.50 -65.44 -37.82
CA GLU A 225 52.33 -66.68 -37.05
C GLU A 225 52.04 -67.90 -37.94
N GLY A 226 51.45 -67.68 -39.13
CA GLY A 226 51.18 -68.73 -40.12
C GLY A 226 52.37 -69.13 -41.01
N ARG A 227 53.54 -68.49 -40.89
CA ARG A 227 54.71 -68.79 -41.72
C ARG A 227 55.32 -70.16 -41.39
N GLN A 228 55.79 -70.88 -42.41
CA GLN A 228 56.37 -72.23 -42.28
C GLN A 228 57.69 -72.34 -43.07
N GLY A 229 58.55 -73.29 -42.70
CA GLY A 229 59.80 -73.55 -43.41
C GLY A 229 60.85 -72.43 -43.23
N ILE A 230 61.52 -72.03 -44.32
CA ILE A 230 62.59 -71.02 -44.29
C ILE A 230 62.09 -69.62 -43.93
N ASP A 231 60.79 -69.36 -44.08
CA ASP A 231 60.15 -68.09 -43.75
C ASP A 231 59.80 -67.93 -42.25
N LEU A 232 60.02 -68.97 -41.44
CA LEU A 232 59.88 -68.92 -39.97
C LEU A 232 61.10 -68.22 -39.34
N VAL A 233 61.15 -66.90 -39.53
CA VAL A 233 62.24 -66.03 -39.02
C VAL A 233 61.75 -65.24 -37.81
N HIS A 234 62.53 -65.25 -36.72
CA HIS A 234 62.29 -64.42 -35.55
C HIS A 234 62.58 -62.94 -35.86
N ASP A 235 61.53 -62.12 -35.90
CA ASP A 235 61.62 -60.65 -36.01
C ASP A 235 61.73 -60.03 -34.60
N GLN A 236 62.59 -59.03 -34.43
CA GLN A 236 62.73 -58.25 -33.20
C GLN A 236 61.44 -57.53 -32.78
N VAL A 237 60.56 -57.19 -33.74
CA VAL A 237 59.26 -56.54 -33.46
C VAL A 237 58.32 -57.47 -32.69
N GLY A 238 58.38 -58.79 -32.92
CA GLY A 238 57.53 -59.78 -32.24
C GLY A 238 57.89 -60.00 -30.77
N ALA A 239 59.13 -59.72 -30.37
CA ALA A 239 59.59 -59.90 -28.99
C ALA A 239 59.01 -58.87 -28.00
N ASN A 240 58.52 -57.73 -28.49
CA ASN A 240 58.12 -56.58 -27.66
C ASN A 240 56.60 -56.34 -27.63
N VAL A 241 55.79 -57.13 -28.35
CA VAL A 241 54.33 -57.01 -28.33
C VAL A 241 53.79 -57.94 -27.24
N PRO A 242 53.17 -57.42 -26.16
CA PRO A 242 52.57 -58.28 -25.15
C PRO A 242 51.39 -59.04 -25.76
N GLU A 243 51.53 -60.36 -25.86
CA GLU A 243 50.44 -61.31 -26.16
C GLU A 243 49.26 -60.96 -25.25
N ARG A 244 48.18 -60.39 -25.80
CA ARG A 244 46.88 -60.41 -25.12
C ARG A 244 46.37 -61.85 -25.20
N ARG A 245 46.84 -62.69 -24.28
CA ARG A 245 46.18 -63.97 -23.99
C ARG A 245 44.76 -63.65 -23.54
N ALA A 246 43.80 -64.18 -24.30
CA ALA A 246 42.37 -64.04 -24.05
C ALA A 246 42.04 -64.39 -22.58
N LEU A 247 41.36 -63.46 -21.92
CA LEU A 247 40.46 -63.72 -20.80
C LEU A 247 39.03 -63.55 -21.32
#